data_AF-A0A3D4X6A6-F1
#
_entry.id   AF-A0A3D4X6A6-F1
#
_cell.length_a   1.000
_cell.length_b   1.000
_cell.length_c   1.000
_cell.angle_alpha   90.00
_cell.angle_beta   90.00
_cell.angle_gamma   90.00
#
_symmetry.space_group_name_H-M   'P 1'
#
loop_
_entity.id
_entity.type
_entity.pdbx_description
1 polymer ?
#
loop_
_entity_poly.entity_id
_entity_poly.type
_entity_poly.pdbx_seq_one_letter_code
_entity_poly.pdbx_strand_id
1 'polypeptide(L)'
;MAEDILPSEKEILKRVLLFPKAALTVKGKKVSYLDLMSSGYVPSLNEAVRKVVPVISDRFSSIYEFIDNQGLLSDVRKRFYKTMLQVRMDYILRPAHRCCVSGKFCAAAQERLESGTEYTEKDFDAQYNTWKE
;
A
#
# COMPACT_ATOMS: atom_id res chain seq x y z
N MET A 1 -10.22 -3.11 18.54
CA MET A 1 -10.06 -2.54 17.18
C MET A 1 -8.67 -2.85 16.61
N ALA A 2 -7.57 -2.40 17.23
CA ALA A 2 -6.22 -2.80 16.80
C ALA A 2 -5.87 -4.22 17.29
N GLU A 3 -6.39 -4.56 18.46
CA GLU A 3 -6.29 -5.83 19.17
C GLU A 3 -6.87 -7.00 18.35
N ASP A 4 -7.92 -6.73 17.57
CA ASP A 4 -8.60 -7.74 16.72
C ASP A 4 -7.94 -7.85 15.34
N ILE A 5 -7.25 -6.80 14.89
CA ILE A 5 -6.60 -6.75 13.57
C ILE A 5 -5.21 -7.39 13.62
N LEU A 6 -4.40 -7.04 14.62
CA LEU A 6 -3.01 -7.49 14.73
C LEU A 6 -2.83 -9.02 14.67
N PRO A 7 -3.74 -9.84 15.24
CA PRO A 7 -3.65 -11.30 15.12
C PRO A 7 -4.05 -11.86 13.75
N SER A 8 -4.65 -11.06 12.86
CA SER A 8 -5.20 -11.51 11.59
C SER A 8 -4.47 -10.88 10.41
N GLU A 9 -3.62 -11.67 9.77
CA GLU A 9 -2.94 -11.31 8.52
C GLU A 9 -3.94 -10.86 7.44
N LYS A 10 -5.09 -11.55 7.33
CA LYS A 10 -6.15 -11.18 6.39
C LYS A 10 -6.70 -9.78 6.66
N GLU A 11 -6.97 -9.44 7.91
CA GLU A 11 -7.48 -8.11 8.28
C GLU A 11 -6.43 -7.00 8.09
N ILE A 12 -5.15 -7.33 8.26
CA ILE A 12 -4.02 -6.45 7.96
C ILE A 12 -3.95 -6.19 6.45
N LEU A 13 -3.89 -7.24 5.63
CA LEU A 13 -3.78 -7.13 4.18
C LEU A 13 -5.02 -6.44 3.57
N LYS A 14 -6.22 -6.69 4.09
CA LYS A 14 -7.44 -5.98 3.68
C LYS A 14 -7.30 -4.46 3.86
N ARG A 15 -6.66 -4.01 4.96
CA ARG A 15 -6.38 -2.60 5.28
C ARG A 15 -5.18 -1.99 4.54
N VAL A 16 -4.54 -2.78 3.67
CA VAL A 16 -3.44 -2.34 2.81
C VAL A 16 -3.86 -2.37 1.34
N LEU A 17 -4.47 -3.46 0.90
CA LEU A 17 -4.72 -3.74 -0.52
C LEU A 17 -6.16 -3.41 -0.96
N LEU A 18 -7.16 -3.53 -0.07
CA LEU A 18 -8.55 -3.25 -0.40
C LEU A 18 -8.97 -1.83 0.00
N PHE A 19 -8.63 -1.41 1.21
CA PHE A 19 -8.93 -0.06 1.71
C PHE A 19 -7.85 0.43 2.70
N PRO A 20 -7.64 1.74 2.89
CA PRO A 20 -8.32 2.85 2.22
C PRO A 20 -7.88 3.02 0.76
N LYS A 21 -8.77 3.58 -0.05
CA LYS A 21 -8.48 4.01 -1.42
C LYS A 21 -8.10 5.49 -1.43
N ALA A 22 -7.40 5.92 -2.47
CA ALA A 22 -7.09 7.33 -2.66
C ALA A 22 -8.38 8.16 -2.72
N ALA A 23 -8.32 9.40 -2.22
CA ALA A 23 -9.46 10.32 -2.28
C ALA A 23 -9.73 10.81 -3.72
N LEU A 24 -8.70 10.77 -4.58
CA LEU A 24 -8.83 11.08 -6.01
C LEU A 24 -9.56 9.97 -6.76
N THR A 25 -10.05 10.32 -7.94
CA THR A 25 -10.74 9.40 -8.84
C THR A 25 -10.05 9.30 -10.19
N VAL A 26 -10.09 8.11 -10.78
CA VAL A 26 -9.79 7.87 -12.20
C VAL A 26 -11.07 7.32 -12.82
N LYS A 27 -11.52 7.94 -13.92
CA LYS A 27 -12.82 7.62 -14.55
C LYS A 27 -14.01 7.61 -13.57
N GLY A 28 -14.01 8.54 -12.61
CA GLY A 28 -15.09 8.68 -11.62
C GLY A 28 -15.12 7.62 -10.51
N LYS A 29 -14.11 6.75 -10.41
CA LYS A 29 -13.99 5.72 -9.36
C LYS A 29 -12.78 5.96 -8.47
N LYS A 30 -12.89 5.67 -7.17
CA LYS A 30 -11.75 5.70 -6.24
C LYS A 30 -10.75 4.61 -6.60
N VAL A 31 -9.47 4.95 -6.54
CA VAL A 31 -8.38 4.05 -6.97
C VAL A 31 -7.60 3.50 -5.79
N SER A 32 -7.13 2.26 -5.93
CA SER A 32 -6.15 1.68 -5.00
C SER A 32 -4.82 2.43 -5.11
N TYR A 33 -4.12 2.58 -3.97
CA TYR A 33 -2.77 3.14 -3.96
C TYR A 33 -1.79 2.28 -4.76
N LEU A 34 -1.88 0.95 -4.64
CA LEU A 34 -1.02 0.03 -5.38
C LEU A 34 -1.25 0.16 -6.88
N ASP A 35 -2.51 0.19 -7.32
CA ASP A 35 -2.84 0.31 -8.74
C ASP A 35 -2.29 1.61 -9.33
N LEU A 36 -2.54 2.73 -8.65
CA LEU A 36 -2.09 4.03 -9.13
C LEU A 36 -0.56 4.12 -9.22
N MET A 37 0.16 3.60 -8.22
CA MET A 37 1.63 3.71 -8.15
C MET A 37 2.39 2.66 -8.98
N SER A 38 1.76 1.53 -9.33
CA SER A 38 2.41 0.43 -10.07
C SER A 38 1.99 0.29 -11.54
N SER A 39 0.94 1.00 -11.97
CA SER A 39 0.38 0.92 -13.33
C SER A 39 1.15 1.69 -14.39
N GLY A 40 1.98 2.66 -14.00
CA GLY A 40 2.61 3.57 -14.95
C GLY A 40 1.67 4.64 -15.53
N TYR A 41 0.39 4.65 -15.12
CA TYR A 41 -0.67 5.48 -15.69
C TYR A 41 -0.41 7.00 -15.56
N VAL A 42 0.30 7.43 -14.51
CA VAL A 42 0.63 8.84 -14.27
C VAL A 42 2.16 9.02 -14.27
N PRO A 43 2.77 9.52 -15.37
CA PRO A 43 4.23 9.62 -15.48
C PRO A 43 4.90 10.42 -14.35
N SER A 44 4.29 11.53 -13.92
CA SER A 44 4.81 12.35 -12.83
C SER A 44 4.79 11.63 -11.47
N LEU A 45 3.79 10.77 -11.24
CA LEU A 45 3.75 9.92 -10.04
C LEU A 45 4.87 8.89 -10.07
N ASN A 46 5.15 8.29 -11.23
CA ASN A 46 6.24 7.32 -11.36
C ASN A 46 7.60 7.94 -11.00
N GLU A 47 7.83 9.20 -11.39
CA GLU A 47 9.02 9.95 -10.98
C GLU A 47 9.06 10.21 -9.47
N ALA A 48 7.93 10.59 -8.87
CA ALA A 48 7.84 10.78 -7.43
C ALA A 48 8.12 9.48 -6.67
N VAL A 49 7.58 8.34 -7.14
CA VAL A 49 7.82 7.02 -6.56
C VAL A 49 9.31 6.66 -6.61
N ARG A 50 9.98 6.87 -7.75
CA ARG A 50 11.44 6.63 -7.88
C ARG A 50 12.27 7.43 -6.89
N LYS A 51 11.88 8.68 -6.61
CA LYS A 51 12.64 9.58 -5.73
C LYS A 51 12.34 9.34 -4.25
N VAL A 52 11.08 9.13 -3.90
CA VAL A 52 10.61 9.19 -2.50
C VAL A 52 10.64 7.83 -1.80
N VAL A 53 10.35 6.73 -2.50
CA VAL A 53 10.29 5.40 -1.86
C VAL A 53 11.64 4.97 -1.25
N PRO A 54 12.80 5.15 -1.91
CA PRO A 54 14.09 4.85 -1.29
C PRO A 54 14.32 5.66 -0.01
N VAL A 55 14.01 6.97 -0.04
CA VAL A 55 14.16 7.85 1.12
C VAL A 55 13.30 7.38 2.30
N ILE A 56 12.07 6.93 2.05
CA ILE A 56 11.21 6.35 3.10
C ILE A 56 11.82 5.05 3.63
N SER A 57 12.31 4.17 2.74
CA SER A 57 12.94 2.89 3.13
C SER A 57 14.12 3.11 4.07
N ASP A 58 14.97 4.09 3.77
CA ASP A 58 16.18 4.38 4.53
C ASP A 58 15.91 5.07 5.88
N ARG A 59 14.68 5.57 6.08
CA ARG A 59 14.25 6.29 7.29
C ARG A 59 13.33 5.47 8.18
N PHE A 60 13.12 4.19 7.86
CA PHE A 60 12.16 3.36 8.58
C PHE A 60 12.49 3.18 10.07
N SER A 61 13.77 3.08 10.42
CA SER A 61 14.23 3.06 11.80
C SER A 61 13.83 4.33 12.57
N SER A 62 14.07 5.51 11.98
CA SER A 62 13.68 6.79 12.57
C SER A 62 12.15 6.94 12.70
N ILE A 63 11.38 6.40 11.76
CA ILE A 63 9.91 6.38 11.84
C ILE A 63 9.45 5.51 13.02
N TYR A 64 10.08 4.36 13.23
CA TYR A 64 9.77 3.48 14.36
C TYR A 64 10.12 4.12 15.70
N GLU A 65 11.30 4.72 15.79
CA GLU A 65 11.73 5.48 16.96
C GLU A 65 10.75 6.63 17.27
N PHE A 66 10.32 7.37 16.24
CA PHE A 66 9.31 8.41 16.40
C PHE A 66 8.02 7.87 17.03
N ILE A 67 7.51 6.73 16.53
CA ILE A 67 6.29 6.08 17.07
C ILE A 67 6.50 5.62 18.51
N ASP A 68 7.65 5.03 18.81
CA ASP A 68 7.96 4.49 20.13
C ASP A 68 8.06 5.61 21.19
N ASN A 69 8.52 6.79 20.80
CA ASN A 69 8.62 7.98 21.64
C ASN A 69 7.29 8.72 21.86
N GLN A 70 6.19 8.31 21.22
CA GLN A 70 4.88 8.94 21.43
C GLN A 70 4.24 8.47 22.76
N GLY A 71 4.28 9.32 23.78
CA GLY A 71 3.72 9.03 25.11
C GLY A 71 2.18 8.89 25.15
N LEU A 72 1.46 9.44 24.17
CA LEU A 72 0.00 9.35 24.08
C LEU A 72 -0.51 8.04 23.45
N LEU A 73 0.39 7.22 22.89
CA LEU A 73 0.02 5.97 22.24
C LEU A 73 0.21 4.79 23.20
N SER A 74 -0.80 3.92 23.29
CA SER A 74 -0.65 2.62 23.92
C SER A 74 0.30 1.73 23.12
N ASP A 75 0.89 0.73 23.77
CA ASP A 75 1.79 -0.24 23.11
C ASP A 75 1.11 -0.99 21.96
N VAL A 76 -0.18 -1.31 22.11
CA VAL A 76 -0.97 -1.94 21.04
C VAL A 76 -1.10 -1.01 19.83
N ARG A 77 -1.33 0.31 20.05
CA ARG A 77 -1.39 1.29 18.96
C ARG A 77 -0.03 1.48 18.28
N LYS A 78 1.06 1.55 19.04
CA LYS A 78 2.42 1.61 18.49
C LYS A 78 2.71 0.40 17.61
N ARG A 79 2.40 -0.80 18.10
CA ARG A 79 2.54 -2.05 17.34
C ARG A 79 1.71 -2.01 16.06
N PHE A 80 0.45 -1.62 16.16
CA PHE A 80 -0.44 -1.47 15.01
C PHE A 80 0.13 -0.52 13.95
N TYR A 81 0.60 0.67 14.33
CA TYR A 81 1.18 1.60 13.36
C TYR A 81 2.44 1.05 12.70
N LYS A 82 3.36 0.47 13.48
CA LYS A 82 4.58 -0.13 12.92
C LYS A 82 4.24 -1.27 11.95
N THR A 83 3.35 -2.18 12.33
CA THR A 83 2.87 -3.27 11.47
C THR A 83 2.25 -2.72 10.18
N MET A 84 1.30 -1.79 10.27
CA MET A 84 0.61 -1.27 9.09
C MET A 84 1.55 -0.48 8.16
N LEU A 85 2.55 0.22 8.70
CA LEU A 85 3.55 0.90 7.89
C LEU A 85 4.46 -0.10 7.17
N GLN A 86 4.93 -1.14 7.88
CA GLN A 86 5.78 -2.18 7.29
C GLN A 86 5.08 -2.86 6.12
N VAL A 87 3.84 -3.30 6.33
CA VAL A 87 3.08 -4.01 5.31
C VAL A 87 2.78 -3.09 4.12
N ARG A 88 2.51 -1.79 4.32
CA ARG A 88 2.40 -0.83 3.20
C ARG A 88 3.70 -0.65 2.44
N MET A 89 4.84 -0.66 3.14
CA MET A 89 6.14 -0.63 2.48
C MET A 89 6.33 -1.87 1.59
N ASP A 90 6.00 -3.05 2.10
CA ASP A 90 6.25 -4.32 1.42
C ASP A 90 5.29 -4.60 0.26
N TYR A 91 4.02 -4.25 0.41
CA TYR A 91 2.97 -4.59 -0.56
C TYR A 91 2.58 -3.44 -1.48
N ILE A 92 2.92 -2.19 -1.16
CA ILE A 92 2.59 -1.02 -2.00
C ILE A 92 3.86 -0.35 -2.52
N LEU A 93 4.67 0.19 -1.61
CA LEU A 93 5.74 1.11 -2.00
C LEU A 93 6.90 0.42 -2.70
N ARG A 94 7.42 -0.69 -2.14
CA ARG A 94 8.52 -1.45 -2.76
C ARG A 94 8.12 -2.05 -4.11
N PRO A 95 6.95 -2.71 -4.28
CA PRO A 95 6.50 -3.18 -5.59
C PRO A 95 6.36 -2.06 -6.61
N ALA A 96 5.70 -0.96 -6.24
CA ALA A 96 5.56 0.20 -7.12
C ALA A 96 6.91 0.78 -7.55
N HIS A 97 7.85 0.91 -6.61
CA HIS A 97 9.21 1.35 -6.90
C HIS A 97 9.93 0.42 -7.87
N ARG A 98 9.83 -0.91 -7.68
CA ARG A 98 10.40 -1.89 -8.63
C ARG A 98 9.81 -1.73 -10.04
N CYS A 99 8.50 -1.55 -10.16
CA CYS A 99 7.86 -1.25 -11.45
C CYS A 99 8.44 0.04 -12.08
N CYS A 100 8.53 1.11 -11.29
CA CYS A 100 9.00 2.41 -11.78
C CYS A 100 10.48 2.44 -12.17
N VAL A 101 11.34 1.66 -11.50
CA VAL A 101 12.78 1.55 -11.83
C VAL A 101 13.01 0.64 -13.02
N SER A 102 12.30 -0.49 -13.09
CA SER A 102 12.46 -1.44 -14.20
C SER A 102 11.74 -1.03 -15.49
N GLY A 103 10.80 -0.07 -15.41
CA GLY A 103 9.89 0.27 -16.50
C GLY A 103 8.84 -0.83 -16.78
N LYS A 104 8.83 -1.92 -16.01
CA LYS A 104 7.87 -3.02 -16.13
C LYS A 104 6.69 -2.77 -15.19
N PHE A 105 5.68 -2.08 -15.70
CA PHE A 105 4.47 -1.74 -14.94
C PHE A 105 3.49 -2.92 -14.84
N CYS A 106 2.62 -2.87 -13.82
CA CYS A 106 1.60 -3.88 -13.60
C CYS A 106 0.46 -3.72 -14.61
N ALA A 107 0.38 -4.62 -15.60
CA ALA A 107 -0.65 -4.59 -16.64
C ALA A 107 -2.08 -4.64 -16.06
N ALA A 108 -2.32 -5.49 -15.05
CA ALA A 108 -3.64 -5.60 -14.42
C ALA A 108 -4.05 -4.30 -13.68
N ALA A 109 -3.09 -3.59 -13.09
CA ALA A 109 -3.35 -2.29 -12.48
C ALA A 109 -3.67 -1.23 -13.55
N GLN A 110 -2.91 -1.23 -14.65
CA GLN A 110 -3.16 -0.33 -15.78
C GLN A 110 -4.54 -0.57 -16.39
N GLU A 111 -4.90 -1.83 -16.65
CA GLU A 111 -6.20 -2.22 -17.19
C GLU A 111 -7.34 -1.75 -16.28
N ARG A 112 -7.24 -1.94 -14.95
CA ARG A 112 -8.27 -1.46 -14.02
C ARG A 112 -8.46 0.06 -14.07
N LEU A 113 -7.37 0.82 -14.17
CA LEU A 113 -7.44 2.29 -14.28
C LEU A 113 -8.03 2.73 -15.63
N GLU A 114 -7.66 2.03 -16.72
CA GLU A 114 -8.15 2.30 -18.06
C GLU A 114 -9.61 1.89 -18.26
N SER A 115 -10.08 0.81 -17.64
CA SER A 115 -11.48 0.40 -17.72
C SER A 115 -12.37 1.12 -16.69
N GLY A 116 -11.77 1.68 -15.63
CA GLY A 116 -12.50 2.16 -14.45
C GLY A 116 -13.06 1.02 -13.59
N THR A 117 -12.49 -0.19 -13.72
CA THR A 117 -12.87 -1.34 -12.90
C THR A 117 -12.38 -1.16 -11.48
N GLU A 118 -13.28 -1.35 -10.52
CA GLU A 118 -12.95 -1.25 -9.11
C GLU A 118 -12.32 -2.55 -8.60
N TYR A 119 -11.23 -2.46 -7.83
CA TYR A 119 -10.73 -3.59 -7.03
C TYR A 119 -11.65 -3.82 -5.82
N THR A 120 -12.32 -4.97 -5.79
CA THR A 120 -13.38 -5.30 -4.83
C THR A 120 -12.92 -6.28 -3.76
N GLU A 121 -13.77 -6.50 -2.75
CA GLU A 121 -13.53 -7.51 -1.72
C GLU A 121 -13.47 -8.93 -2.31
N LYS A 122 -14.27 -9.22 -3.35
CA LYS A 122 -14.22 -10.49 -4.08
C LYS A 122 -12.87 -10.71 -4.74
N ASP A 123 -12.29 -9.66 -5.33
CA ASP A 123 -10.96 -9.72 -5.95
C ASP A 123 -9.87 -9.94 -4.91
N PHE A 124 -9.96 -9.24 -3.77
CA PHE A 124 -9.07 -9.43 -2.63
C PHE A 124 -9.11 -10.86 -2.10
N ASP A 125 -10.31 -11.40 -1.86
CA ASP A 125 -10.48 -12.76 -1.35
C ASP A 125 -9.98 -13.82 -2.32
N ALA A 126 -10.23 -13.64 -3.64
CA ALA A 126 -9.73 -14.55 -4.67
C ALA A 126 -8.18 -14.54 -4.76
N GLN A 127 -7.55 -13.41 -4.45
CA GLN A 127 -6.09 -13.23 -4.51
C GLN A 127 -5.40 -13.40 -3.16
N TYR A 128 -6.14 -13.64 -2.07
CA TYR A 128 -5.59 -13.61 -0.71
C TYR A 128 -4.38 -14.54 -0.55
N ASN A 129 -4.46 -15.76 -1.09
CA ASN A 129 -3.37 -16.72 -1.00
C ASN A 129 -2.14 -16.29 -1.82
N THR A 130 -2.32 -15.57 -2.93
CA THR A 130 -1.19 -15.05 -3.72
C THR A 130 -0.45 -13.89 -3.04
N TRP A 131 -1.08 -13.24 -2.05
CA TRP A 131 -0.42 -12.20 -1.26
C TRP A 131 0.39 -12.77 -0.08
N LYS A 132 0.22 -14.05 0.24
CA LYS A 132 0.87 -14.71 1.38
C LYS A 132 2.24 -15.32 1.03
N GLU A 133 2.50 -15.56 -0.25
CA GLU A 133 3.73 -16.14 -0.81
C GLU A 133 4.80 -15.07 -1.07
#